data_AF-A0A7V4EIH9-F1
#
_entry.id   AF-A0A7V4EIH9-F1
#
_cell.length_a   1.000
_cell.length_b   1.000
_cell.length_c   1.000
_cell.angle_alpha   90.00
_cell.angle_beta   90.00
_cell.angle_gamma   90.00
#
_symmetry.space_group_name_H-M   'P 1'
#
loop_
_entity.id
_entity.type
_entity.pdbx_description
1 polymer ?
#
loop_
_entity_poly.entity_id
_entity_poly.type
_entity_poly.pdbx_seq_one_letter_code
_entity_poly.pdbx_strand_id
1 'polypeptide(L)'
;MKLREIIELLDAEVLTRNADLDREVEFAGASDLMSDVLAFTRPGSVLLTGLQSIQVVRTAEMLDLKAIVFVRGKRPDANTIALAEEMGLPLFVSSYPLYEACGILYQAGLPGSLGTAEAHGWDDLMKNRAVKTAEGALE
;
A
#
# COMPACT_ATOMS: atom_id res chain seq x y z
N MET A 1 3.07 -5.18 11.97
CA MET A 1 1.92 -4.42 12.53
C MET A 1 0.67 -4.99 11.89
N LYS A 2 -0.33 -5.34 12.68
CA LYS A 2 -1.55 -5.96 12.16
C LYS A 2 -2.48 -4.96 11.49
N LEU A 3 -3.28 -5.43 10.53
CA LEU A 3 -4.30 -4.59 9.88
C LEU A 3 -5.29 -3.96 10.87
N ARG A 4 -5.71 -4.70 11.91
CA ARG A 4 -6.57 -4.16 12.98
C ARG A 4 -5.99 -2.90 13.64
N GLU A 5 -4.68 -2.86 13.86
CA GLU A 5 -4.01 -1.72 14.49
C GLU A 5 -3.98 -0.52 13.54
N ILE A 6 -3.72 -0.74 12.25
CA ILE A 6 -3.74 0.29 11.21
C ILE A 6 -5.15 0.92 11.10
N ILE A 7 -6.19 0.11 11.16
CA ILE A 7 -7.59 0.56 11.11
C ILE A 7 -7.90 1.46 12.31
N GLU A 8 -7.53 1.03 13.51
CA GLU A 8 -7.73 1.80 14.74
C GLU A 8 -6.97 3.13 14.71
N LEU A 9 -5.69 3.11 14.30
CA LEU A 9 -4.85 4.30 14.20
C LEU A 9 -5.40 5.33 13.19
N LEU A 10 -5.96 4.86 12.09
CA LEU A 10 -6.47 5.71 11.01
C LEU A 10 -7.96 5.98 11.08
N ASP A 11 -8.66 5.55 12.13
CA ASP A 11 -10.12 5.62 12.25
C ASP A 11 -10.80 5.17 10.94
N ALA A 12 -10.36 4.02 10.42
CA ALA A 12 -10.71 3.57 9.09
C ALA A 12 -11.94 2.66 9.09
N GLU A 13 -12.77 2.77 8.07
CA GLU A 13 -13.87 1.85 7.81
C GLU A 13 -13.41 0.74 6.86
N VAL A 14 -13.80 -0.50 7.18
CA VAL A 14 -13.55 -1.68 6.32
C VAL A 14 -14.57 -1.74 5.19
N LEU A 15 -14.09 -1.79 3.94
CA LEU A 15 -14.94 -1.82 2.74
C LEU A 15 -15.18 -3.24 2.21
N THR A 16 -14.18 -4.12 2.33
CA THR A 16 -14.24 -5.51 1.85
C THR A 16 -14.72 -6.45 2.94
N ARG A 17 -15.58 -7.41 2.58
CA ARG A 17 -16.06 -8.45 3.49
C ARG A 17 -14.97 -9.46 3.81
N ASN A 18 -15.04 -10.04 5.01
CA ASN A 18 -14.16 -11.14 5.47
C ASN A 18 -12.65 -10.83 5.40
N ALA A 19 -12.25 -9.55 5.48
CA ALA A 19 -10.84 -9.19 5.55
C ALA A 19 -10.19 -9.82 6.79
N ASP A 20 -9.07 -10.50 6.59
CA ASP A 20 -8.24 -11.00 7.69
C ASP A 20 -7.53 -9.83 8.37
N LEU A 21 -8.10 -9.35 9.48
CA LEU A 21 -7.59 -8.20 10.22
C LEU A 21 -6.36 -8.54 11.08
N ASP A 22 -6.00 -9.82 11.21
CA ASP A 22 -4.78 -10.25 11.89
C ASP A 22 -3.58 -10.37 10.97
N ARG A 23 -3.77 -10.13 9.66
CA ARG A 23 -2.70 -10.06 8.67
C ARG A 23 -1.63 -9.05 9.09
N GLU A 24 -0.38 -9.49 9.06
CA GLU A 24 0.79 -8.65 9.32
C GLU A 24 1.14 -7.77 8.13
N VAL A 25 1.47 -6.52 8.43
CA VAL A 25 1.99 -5.51 7.52
C VAL A 25 3.37 -5.10 8.00
N GLU A 26 4.32 -5.10 7.06
CA GLU A 26 5.72 -4.82 7.32
C GLU A 26 6.08 -3.37 7.03
N PHE A 27 5.45 -2.77 6.01
CA PHE A 27 5.80 -1.44 5.52
C PHE A 27 4.56 -0.62 5.13
N ALA A 28 4.72 0.69 4.97
CA ALA A 28 3.73 1.58 4.37
C ALA A 28 4.26 2.22 3.08
N GLY A 29 3.50 2.07 1.99
CA GLY A 29 3.68 2.80 0.75
C GLY A 29 2.61 3.88 0.62
N ALA A 30 2.96 5.05 0.08
CA ALA A 30 2.01 6.13 -0.11
C ALA A 30 2.27 6.86 -1.42
N SER A 31 1.30 6.84 -2.34
CA SER A 31 1.36 7.66 -3.56
C SER A 31 0.00 7.72 -4.25
N ASP A 32 -0.21 8.82 -4.98
CA ASP A 32 -1.30 9.00 -5.93
C ASP A 32 -0.84 8.78 -7.40
N LEU A 33 0.41 8.33 -7.61
CA LEU A 33 0.95 8.01 -8.92
C LEU A 33 1.23 6.50 -9.00
N MET A 34 0.58 5.80 -9.93
CA MET A 34 0.80 4.36 -10.05
C MET A 34 2.23 3.99 -10.44
N SER A 35 2.92 4.86 -11.18
CA SER A 35 4.35 4.71 -11.47
C SER A 35 5.20 4.68 -10.20
N ASP A 36 4.86 5.50 -9.21
CA ASP A 36 5.58 5.54 -7.95
C ASP A 36 5.26 4.32 -7.10
N VAL A 37 3.99 3.89 -7.08
CA VAL A 37 3.61 2.65 -6.40
C VAL A 37 4.42 1.47 -6.94
N LEU A 38 4.48 1.31 -8.26
CA LEU A 38 5.26 0.27 -8.94
C LEU A 38 6.77 0.37 -8.68
N ALA A 39 7.30 1.59 -8.61
CA ALA A 39 8.75 1.80 -8.48
C ALA A 39 9.25 1.76 -7.03
N PHE A 40 8.40 2.08 -6.06
CA PHE A 40 8.84 2.44 -4.71
C PHE A 40 8.07 1.74 -3.58
N THR A 41 7.05 0.94 -3.91
CA THR A 41 6.32 0.11 -2.93
C THR A 41 6.80 -1.33 -3.01
N ARG A 42 7.02 -1.96 -1.85
CA ARG A 42 7.51 -3.34 -1.75
C ARG A 42 6.42 -4.31 -1.30
N PRO A 43 6.55 -5.62 -1.58
CA PRO A 43 5.71 -6.65 -0.98
C PRO A 43 5.62 -6.52 0.54
N GLY A 44 4.50 -6.94 1.12
CA GLY A 44 4.29 -6.78 2.57
C GLY A 44 3.81 -5.39 3.00
N SER A 45 3.68 -4.44 2.07
CA SER A 45 3.24 -3.07 2.41
C SER A 45 1.72 -2.92 2.46
N VAL A 46 1.24 -1.96 3.25
CA VAL A 46 -0.07 -1.31 3.04
C VAL A 46 0.10 -0.10 2.12
N LEU A 47 -0.82 0.11 1.17
CA LEU A 47 -0.82 1.30 0.30
C LEU A 47 -1.80 2.36 0.80
N LEU A 48 -1.32 3.58 1.04
CA LEU A 48 -2.15 4.76 1.26
C LEU A 48 -2.26 5.55 -0.05
N THR A 49 -3.48 5.77 -0.52
CA THR A 49 -3.71 6.47 -1.79
C THR A 49 -5.09 7.13 -1.81
N GLY A 50 -5.27 8.14 -2.64
CA GLY A 50 -6.58 8.64 -3.03
C GLY A 50 -6.93 8.35 -4.49
N LEU A 51 -6.23 7.44 -5.16
CA LEU A 51 -6.67 6.90 -6.44
C LEU A 51 -7.70 5.80 -6.21
N GLN A 52 -8.93 5.99 -6.68
CA GLN A 52 -10.07 5.06 -6.46
C GLN A 52 -10.29 4.06 -7.60
N SER A 53 -9.40 4.01 -8.59
CA SER A 53 -9.63 3.23 -9.80
C SER A 53 -9.32 1.74 -9.60
N ILE A 54 -9.93 0.90 -10.43
CA ILE A 54 -9.67 -0.55 -10.47
C ILE A 54 -8.19 -0.91 -10.67
N GLN A 55 -7.39 -0.01 -11.25
CA GLN A 55 -5.97 -0.21 -11.48
C GLN A 55 -5.17 -0.28 -10.17
N VAL A 56 -5.59 0.47 -9.14
CA VAL A 56 -4.96 0.42 -7.82
C VAL A 56 -5.02 -0.98 -7.22
N VAL A 57 -6.17 -1.66 -7.35
CA VAL A 57 -6.38 -3.02 -6.83
C VAL A 57 -5.47 -4.02 -7.56
N ARG A 58 -5.41 -3.94 -8.90
CA ARG A 58 -4.57 -4.82 -9.71
C ARG A 58 -3.08 -4.63 -9.44
N THR A 59 -2.64 -3.39 -9.31
CA THR A 59 -1.24 -3.11 -8.96
C THR A 59 -0.91 -3.58 -7.54
N ALA A 60 -1.81 -3.39 -6.60
CA ALA A 60 -1.61 -3.85 -5.24
C ALA A 60 -1.51 -5.38 -5.14
N GLU A 61 -2.34 -6.11 -5.88
CA GLU A 61 -2.26 -7.56 -5.98
C GLU A 61 -0.93 -8.00 -6.63
N MET A 62 -0.57 -7.41 -7.78
CA MET A 62 0.69 -7.71 -8.49
C MET A 62 1.94 -7.53 -7.62
N LEU A 63 1.92 -6.54 -6.71
CA LEU A 63 3.04 -6.24 -5.81
C LEU A 63 2.99 -7.02 -4.47
N ASP A 64 2.04 -7.93 -4.27
CA ASP A 64 1.77 -8.60 -2.99
C ASP A 64 1.62 -7.61 -1.82
N LEU A 65 0.81 -6.57 -2.03
CA LEU A 65 0.43 -5.64 -0.98
C LEU A 65 -0.60 -6.27 -0.06
N LYS A 66 -0.52 -5.93 1.22
CA LYS A 66 -1.34 -6.55 2.25
C LYS A 66 -2.72 -5.90 2.39
N ALA A 67 -2.85 -4.63 2.01
CA ALA A 67 -4.10 -3.89 1.94
C ALA A 67 -3.96 -2.55 1.22
N ILE A 68 -5.09 -1.89 0.94
CA ILE A 68 -5.17 -0.49 0.49
C ILE A 68 -6.01 0.33 1.47
N VAL A 69 -5.53 1.50 1.85
CA VAL A 69 -6.27 2.53 2.59
C VAL A 69 -6.53 3.71 1.66
N PHE A 70 -7.81 3.94 1.34
CA PHE A 70 -8.22 5.14 0.63
C PHE A 70 -8.35 6.33 1.58
N VAL A 71 -7.54 7.36 1.37
CA VAL A 71 -7.48 8.54 2.25
C VAL A 71 -8.45 9.64 1.79
N ARG A 72 -8.68 10.65 2.65
CA ARG A 72 -9.57 11.81 2.41
C ARG A 72 -11.05 11.43 2.24
N GLY A 73 -11.48 10.30 2.80
CA GLY A 73 -12.85 9.80 2.68
C GLY A 73 -13.20 9.32 1.27
N LYS A 74 -12.21 9.10 0.41
CA LYS A 74 -12.43 8.67 -0.98
C LYS A 74 -12.88 7.22 -1.03
N ARG A 75 -14.14 6.98 -1.37
CA ARG A 75 -14.71 5.62 -1.47
C ARG A 75 -14.65 5.08 -2.91
N PRO A 76 -13.96 3.97 -3.18
CA PRO A 76 -13.99 3.34 -4.50
C PRO A 76 -15.40 2.85 -4.85
N ASP A 77 -15.66 2.64 -6.14
CA ASP A 77 -16.94 2.12 -6.60
C ASP A 77 -17.13 0.63 -6.27
N ALA A 78 -18.37 0.15 -6.40
CA ALA A 78 -18.71 -1.23 -6.08
C ALA A 78 -17.93 -2.26 -6.92
N ASN A 79 -17.59 -1.95 -8.16
CA ASN A 79 -16.82 -2.84 -9.04
C ASN A 79 -15.38 -3.00 -8.54
N THR A 80 -14.78 -1.90 -8.08
CA THR A 80 -13.43 -1.89 -7.50
C THR A 80 -13.39 -2.67 -6.18
N ILE A 81 -14.43 -2.51 -5.34
CA ILE A 81 -14.56 -3.28 -4.10
C ILE A 81 -14.73 -4.78 -4.41
N ALA A 82 -15.61 -5.13 -5.35
CA ALA A 82 -15.84 -6.52 -5.73
C ALA A 82 -14.59 -7.22 -6.26
N LEU A 83 -13.77 -6.53 -7.08
CA LEU A 83 -12.50 -7.08 -7.55
C LEU A 83 -11.53 -7.32 -6.39
N ALA A 84 -11.44 -6.40 -5.44
CA ALA A 84 -10.56 -6.56 -4.29
C ALA A 84 -10.99 -7.73 -3.40
N GLU A 85 -12.30 -7.95 -3.24
CA GLU A 85 -12.82 -9.13 -2.56
C GLU A 85 -12.46 -10.43 -3.29
N GLU A 86 -12.60 -10.46 -4.62
CA GLU A 86 -12.19 -11.61 -5.45
C GLU A 86 -10.70 -11.94 -5.29
N MET A 87 -9.88 -10.90 -5.19
CA MET A 87 -8.42 -11.03 -5.00
C MET A 87 -8.00 -11.25 -3.54
N GLY A 88 -8.93 -11.23 -2.58
CA GLY A 88 -8.60 -11.35 -1.15
C GLY A 88 -7.74 -10.18 -0.62
N LEU A 89 -7.89 -9.00 -1.21
CA LEU A 89 -7.17 -7.78 -0.88
C LEU A 89 -8.05 -6.84 -0.02
N PRO A 90 -7.75 -6.67 1.28
CA PRO A 90 -8.50 -5.76 2.13
C PRO A 90 -8.45 -4.31 1.66
N LEU A 91 -9.63 -3.67 1.63
CA LEU A 91 -9.76 -2.25 1.37
C LEU A 91 -10.35 -1.52 2.59
N PHE A 92 -9.78 -0.36 2.87
CA PHE A 92 -10.21 0.52 3.95
C PHE A 92 -10.42 1.95 3.45
N VAL A 93 -11.24 2.74 4.12
CA VAL A 93 -11.35 4.18 3.88
C VAL A 93 -11.13 4.94 5.18
N SER A 94 -10.31 5.98 5.12
CA SER A 94 -10.05 6.89 6.24
C SER A 94 -10.31 8.34 5.83
N SER A 95 -10.81 9.14 6.75
CA SER A 95 -11.02 10.58 6.54
C SER A 95 -9.72 11.38 6.63
N TYR A 96 -8.64 10.80 7.16
CA TYR A 96 -7.35 11.49 7.23
C TYR A 96 -6.83 11.84 5.82
N PRO A 97 -6.20 13.02 5.63
CA PRO A 97 -5.43 13.28 4.43
C PRO A 97 -4.16 12.43 4.38
N LEU A 98 -3.57 12.31 3.18
CA LEU A 98 -2.47 11.36 2.93
C LEU A 98 -1.28 11.59 3.86
N TYR A 99 -0.89 12.85 4.05
CA TYR A 99 0.27 13.20 4.85
C TYR A 99 0.09 12.83 6.33
N GLU A 100 -1.04 13.20 6.92
CA GLU A 100 -1.38 12.91 8.31
C GLU A 100 -1.49 11.40 8.54
N ALA A 101 -2.14 10.67 7.64
CA ALA A 101 -2.23 9.21 7.73
C ALA A 101 -0.84 8.56 7.70
N CYS A 102 0.06 9.01 6.82
CA CYS A 102 1.45 8.57 6.81
C CYS A 102 2.18 8.90 8.13
N GLY A 103 2.00 10.11 8.64
CA GLY A 103 2.63 10.56 9.89
C GLY A 103 2.18 9.71 11.09
N ILE A 104 0.89 9.41 11.20
CA ILE A 104 0.32 8.56 12.24
C ILE A 104 0.95 7.16 12.20
N LEU A 105 0.97 6.51 11.04
CA LEU A 105 1.53 5.16 10.91
C LEU A 105 3.03 5.13 11.17
N TYR A 106 3.77 6.12 10.67
CA TYR A 106 5.20 6.22 10.89
C TYR A 106 5.53 6.43 12.38
N GLN A 107 4.78 7.30 13.07
CA GLN A 107 4.92 7.51 14.51
C GLN A 107 4.57 6.26 15.33
N ALA A 108 3.62 5.45 14.86
CA ALA A 108 3.27 4.16 15.44
C ALA A 108 4.31 3.05 15.16
N GLY A 109 5.40 3.37 14.43
CA GLY A 109 6.51 2.46 14.19
C GLY A 109 6.37 1.60 12.93
N LEU A 110 5.41 1.89 12.04
CA LEU A 110 5.34 1.26 10.72
C LEU A 110 6.28 1.97 9.74
N PRO A 111 7.40 1.34 9.31
CA PRO A 111 8.36 2.00 8.43
C PRO A 111 7.84 2.16 7.00
N GLY A 112 8.36 3.16 6.28
CA GLY A 112 8.03 3.37 4.86
C GLY A 112 8.64 2.31 3.92
N SER A 113 8.03 2.09 2.76
CA SER A 113 8.47 1.10 1.77
C SER A 113 9.87 1.35 1.16
N LEU A 114 10.49 2.51 1.36
CA LEU A 114 11.86 2.80 0.91
C LEU A 114 12.90 2.80 2.03
N GLY A 115 12.47 2.75 3.30
CA GLY A 115 13.36 2.98 4.44
C GLY A 115 13.81 4.45 4.55
N THR A 116 14.58 4.77 5.59
CA THR A 116 15.24 6.07 5.73
C THR A 116 16.56 6.08 4.97
N ALA A 117 17.10 7.27 4.66
CA ALA A 117 18.41 7.41 3.99
C ALA A 117 19.56 6.70 4.72
N GLU A 118 19.43 6.51 6.03
CA GLU A 118 20.41 5.84 6.89
C GLU A 118 20.27 4.30 6.86
N ALA A 119 19.09 3.80 6.48
CA ALA A 119 18.74 2.39 6.57
C ALA A 119 18.80 1.69 5.19
N HIS A 120 19.94 1.78 4.47
CA HIS A 120 20.35 0.93 3.32
C HIS A 120 19.38 0.75 2.12
N GLY A 121 18.13 1.25 2.21
CA GLY A 121 17.03 0.88 1.33
C GLY A 121 17.11 1.58 -0.01
N TRP A 122 17.65 2.80 -0.06
CA TRP A 122 17.86 3.51 -1.32
C TRP A 122 18.89 2.81 -2.20
N ASP A 123 20.04 2.44 -1.63
CA ASP A 123 21.11 1.78 -2.36
C ASP A 123 20.71 0.38 -2.81
N ASP A 124 20.01 -0.39 -1.97
CA ASP A 124 19.56 -1.73 -2.33
C ASP A 124 18.42 -1.72 -3.37
N LEU A 125 17.52 -0.74 -3.30
CA LEU A 125 16.49 -0.54 -4.31
C LEU A 125 17.10 -0.15 -5.67
N MET A 126 18.14 0.69 -5.67
CA MET A 126 18.86 1.06 -6.89
C MET A 126 19.68 -0.11 -7.47
N LYS A 127 20.31 -0.93 -6.62
CA LYS A 127 21.02 -2.15 -7.06
C LYS A 127 20.07 -3.17 -7.69
N ASN A 128 18.91 -3.44 -7.08
CA ASN A 128 17.93 -4.38 -7.61
C ASN A 128 17.24 -3.87 -8.90
N ARG A 129 17.17 -2.55 -9.10
CA ARG A 129 16.69 -1.98 -10.37
C ARG A 129 17.66 -2.20 -11.53
N ALA A 130 18.96 -2.06 -11.30
CA ALA A 130 19.97 -2.27 -12.33
C ALA A 130 19.94 -3.71 -12.90
N VAL A 131 19.63 -4.69 -12.05
CA VAL A 131 19.47 -6.11 -12.46
C VAL A 131 18.23 -6.31 -13.32
N LYS A 132 17.07 -5.74 -12.94
CA LYS A 132 15.82 -5.87 -13.73
C LYS A 132 15.84 -5.14 -15.08
N THR A 133 16.55 -4.01 -15.19
CA THR A 133 16.74 -3.34 -16.49
C THR A 133 17.69 -4.07 -17.42
N ALA A 134 18.60 -4.91 -16.90
CA ALA A 134 19.49 -5.72 -17.72
C ALA A 134 18.80 -6.99 -18.23
N GLU A 135 17.92 -7.60 -17.44
CA GLU A 135 17.14 -8.79 -17.83
C GLU A 135 16.02 -8.46 -18.83
N GLY A 136 15.37 -7.30 -18.71
CA GLY A 136 14.32 -6.86 -19.65
C GLY A 136 14.82 -6.25 -20.97
N ALA A 137 16.13 -6.18 -21.20
CA ALA A 137 16.73 -5.67 -22.44
C ALA A 137 17.28 -6.79 -23.35
N LEU A 138 17.16 -8.05 -22.93
CA LEU A 138 17.62 -9.24 -23.66
C LEU A 138 16.48 -10.19 -24.07
N GLU A 139 15.22 -9.78 -23.93
CA GLU A 139 14.03 -10.41 -24.53
C GLU A 139 13.33 -9.43 -25.48
#